data_AF-A0A7H4P151-F1
#
_entry.id   AF-A0A7H4P151-F1
#
_cell.length_a   1.000
_cell.length_b   1.000
_cell.length_c   1.000
_cell.angle_alpha   90.00
_cell.angle_beta   90.00
_cell.angle_gamma   90.00
#
_symmetry.space_group_name_H-M   'P 1'
#
loop_
_entity.id
_entity.type
_entity.pdbx_description
1 polymer ?
#
loop_
_entity_poly.entity_id
_entity_poly.type
_entity_poly.pdbx_seq_one_letter_code
_entity_poly.pdbx_strand_id
1 'polypeptide(L)' 'MARDRRDIGLLAEQGWRVLVVWECALRGRQKLSDEALGERLEEWICGGGNCAQIDTQGIGLLDVTSAPYRR' A
#
# COMPACT_ATOMS: atom_id res chain seq x y z
N MET A 1 -8.47 -6.68 -9.32
CA MET A 1 -9.33 -5.62 -8.74
C MET A 1 -10.39 -6.16 -7.79
N ALA A 2 -11.38 -6.97 -8.23
CA ALA A 2 -12.38 -7.54 -7.30
C ALA A 2 -11.80 -8.62 -6.36
N ARG A 3 -10.79 -9.37 -6.83
CA ARG A 3 -10.06 -10.37 -6.04
C ARG A 3 -9.24 -9.71 -4.92
N ASP A 4 -8.41 -8.73 -5.29
CA ASP A 4 -7.56 -7.98 -4.35
C ASP A 4 -8.40 -7.38 -3.22
N ARG A 5 -9.51 -6.73 -3.55
CA ARG A 5 -10.39 -6.13 -2.55
C ARG A 5 -10.95 -7.16 -1.56
N ARG A 6 -11.32 -8.34 -2.05
CA ARG A 6 -11.82 -9.43 -1.21
C ARG A 6 -10.73 -9.97 -0.30
N ASP A 7 -9.53 -10.20 -0.82
CA ASP A 7 -8.42 -10.73 -0.03
C ASP A 7 -7.94 -9.69 1.01
N ILE A 8 -7.85 -8.41 0.63
CA ILE A 8 -7.50 -7.31 1.54
C ILE A 8 -8.57 -7.13 2.62
N GLY A 9 -9.86 -7.21 2.25
CA GLY A 9 -10.98 -7.17 3.19
C GLY A 9 -10.93 -8.31 4.19
N LEU A 10 -10.74 -9.55 3.72
CA LEU A 10 -10.62 -10.72 4.58
C LEU A 10 -9.42 -10.63 5.53
N LEU A 11 -8.28 -10.12 5.05
CA LEU A 11 -7.10 -9.90 5.88
C LEU A 11 -7.36 -8.84 6.95
N ALA A 12 -8.00 -7.72 6.59
CA ALA A 12 -8.38 -6.68 7.54
C ALA A 12 -9.39 -7.17 8.59
N GLU A 13 -10.40 -7.96 8.18
CA GLU A 13 -11.35 -8.59 9.11
C GLU A 13 -10.68 -9.55 10.10
N GLN A 14 -9.59 -10.18 9.69
CA GLN A 14 -8.75 -11.03 10.55
C GLN A 14 -7.77 -10.22 11.42
N GLY A 15 -7.81 -8.88 11.36
CA GLY A 15 -6.92 -7.99 12.11
C GLY A 15 -5.54 -7.82 11.49
N TRP A 16 -5.33 -8.27 10.25
CA TRP A 16 -4.07 -8.05 9.54
C TRP A 16 -4.01 -6.66 8.92
N ARG A 17 -2.85 -6.03 9.06
CA ARG A 17 -2.51 -4.81 8.33
C ARG A 17 -1.97 -5.18 6.95
N VAL A 18 -2.51 -4.58 5.90
CA VAL A 18 -2.08 -4.85 4.52
C VAL A 18 -1.36 -3.65 3.94
N LEU A 19 -0.17 -3.90 3.37
CA LEU A 19 0.60 -2.93 2.60
C LEU A 19 0.68 -3.39 1.15
N VAL A 20 0.17 -2.58 0.22
CA VAL A 20 0.23 -2.87 -1.22
C VAL A 20 1.36 -2.06 -1.84
N VAL A 21 2.39 -2.74 -2.37
CA VAL A 21 3.49 -2.07 -3.08
C VAL A 21 3.31 -2.30 -4.58
N TRP A 22 3.10 -1.22 -5.32
CA TRP A 22 2.91 -1.29 -6.77
C TRP A 22 4.25 -1.47 -7.48
N GLU A 23 4.27 -2.26 -8.56
CA GLU A 23 5.49 -2.49 -9.35
C GLU A 23 6.10 -1.18 -9.87
N CYS A 24 5.26 -0.18 -10.21
CA CYS A 24 5.72 1.12 -10.66
C CYS A 24 6.57 1.88 -9.63
N ALA A 25 6.37 1.62 -8.33
CA ALA A 25 7.20 2.18 -7.26
C ALA A 25 8.57 1.51 -7.17
N LEU A 26 8.67 0.23 -7.55
CA LEU A 26 9.88 -0.59 -7.46
C LEU A 26 10.71 -0.58 -8.75
N ARG A 27 10.05 -0.49 -9.90
CA ARG A 27 10.67 -0.61 -11.24
C ARG A 27 10.09 0.43 -12.19
N GLY A 28 10.97 0.99 -13.04
CA GLY A 28 10.62 1.94 -14.09
C GLY A 28 11.24 3.32 -13.89
N ARG A 29 10.93 4.26 -14.80
CA ARG A 29 11.50 5.62 -14.78
C ARG A 29 11.04 6.48 -13.61
N GLN A 30 9.90 6.13 -13.01
CA GLN A 30 9.32 6.83 -11.86
C GLN A 30 9.49 6.03 -10.57
N LYS A 31 10.44 5.08 -10.52
CA LYS A 31 10.69 4.31 -9.30
C LYS A 31 11.05 5.25 -8.15
N LEU A 32 10.59 4.90 -6.95
CA LEU A 32 11.08 5.56 -5.75
C LEU A 32 12.54 5.15 -5.52
N SER A 33 13.33 6.04 -4.92
CA SER A 33 14.65 5.67 -4.42
C SER A 33 14.49 4.58 -3.37
N ASP A 34 15.42 3.63 -3.37
CA ASP A 34 15.39 2.47 -2.48
C ASP A 34 15.37 2.90 -1.00
N GLU A 35 16.09 3.98 -0.68
CA GLU A 35 16.08 4.68 0.63
C GLU A 35 14.69 5.22 1.00
N ALA A 36 14.03 5.91 0.06
CA ALA A 36 12.70 6.47 0.30
C ALA A 36 11.63 5.38 0.45
N LEU A 37 11.83 4.21 -0.18
CA LEU A 37 10.96 3.07 -0.01
C LEU A 37 11.17 2.43 1.37
N GLY A 38 12.44 2.26 1.77
CA GLY A 38 12.84 1.72 3.07
C GLY A 38 12.29 2.54 4.25
N GLU A 39 12.51 3.86 4.23
CA GLU A 39 12.03 4.76 5.29
C GLU A 39 10.51 4.64 5.49
N ARG A 40 9.74 4.61 4.39
CA ARG A 40 8.27 4.51 4.44
C ARG A 40 7.78 3.14 4.89
N LEU A 41 8.51 2.08 4.53
CA LEU A 41 8.25 0.71 5.01
C LEU A 41 8.49 0.65 6.52
N GLU A 42 9.60 1.18 7.00
CA GLU A 42 9.95 1.22 8.43
C GLU A 42 8.91 2.01 9.23
N GLU A 43 8.54 3.20 8.76
CA GLU A 43 7.51 4.01 9.40
C GLU A 43 6.15 3.29 9.46
N TRP A 44 5.74 2.60 8.39
CA TRP A 44 4.46 1.88 8.39
C TRP A 44 4.47 0.65 9.30
N ILE A 45 5.56 -0.12 9.26
CA ILE A 45 5.73 -1.32 10.08
C ILE A 45 5.74 -0.94 11.57
N CYS A 46 6.56 0.04 11.95
CA CYS A 46 6.75 0.49 13.33
C CYS A 46 5.61 1.37 13.84
N GLY A 47 5.03 2.22 12.98
CA GLY A 47 4.02 3.21 13.35
C GLY A 47 2.64 2.65 13.64
N GLY A 48 2.38 1.36 13.36
CA GLY A 48 1.10 0.73 13.72
C GLY A 48 -0.10 1.21 12.89
N GLY A 49 0.14 1.82 11.72
CA GLY A 49 -0.89 2.46 10.90
C GLY A 49 -1.90 1.49 10.27
N ASN A 50 -2.98 2.06 9.73
CA ASN A 50 -3.97 1.35 8.91
C ASN A 50 -3.36 0.82 7.61
N CYS A 51 -4.14 0.05 6.86
CA CYS A 51 -3.71 -0.43 5.54
C CYS A 51 -3.23 0.72 4.65
N ALA A 52 -2.15 0.50 3.91
CA ALA A 52 -1.50 1.52 3.09
C ALA A 52 -1.12 0.97 1.72
N GLN A 53 -0.85 1.86 0.78
CA GLN A 53 -0.30 1.54 -0.53
C GLN A 53 0.89 2.43 -0.85
N ILE A 54 1.85 1.90 -1.61
CA ILE A 54 3.02 2.63 -2.09
C ILE A 54 3.02 2.59 -3.62
N ASP A 55 2.88 3.76 -4.22
CA ASP A 55 3.01 4.00 -5.67
C ASP A 55 4.12 5.03 -5.96
N THR A 56 4.27 5.45 -7.22
CA THR A 56 5.30 6.42 -7.64
C THR A 56 5.20 7.80 -6.97
N GLN A 57 4.04 8.16 -6.42
CA GLN A 57 3.81 9.39 -5.65
C GLN A 57 4.12 9.19 -4.16
N GLY A 58 4.22 7.94 -3.71
CA GLY A 58 4.60 7.60 -2.35
C GLY A 58 3.61 6.73 -1.59
N ILE A 59 3.62 6.86 -0.25
CA ILE A 59 2.72 6.14 0.65
C ILE A 59 1.39 6.87 0.78
N GLY A 60 0.30 6.16 0.49
CA GLY A 60 -1.07 6.62 0.67
C GLY A 60 -1.85 5.65 1.54
N LEU A 61 -2.89 6.14 2.21
CA LEU A 61 -3.82 5.27 2.93
C LEU A 61 -4.58 4.40 1.91
N LEU A 62 -4.59 3.10 2.16
CA LEU A 62 -5.39 2.16 1.39
C LEU A 62 -6.75 2.07 2.07
N ASP A 63 -7.72 2.77 1.50
CA ASP A 63 -9.09 2.63 1.96
C ASP A 63 -9.68 1.33 1.40
N VAL A 64 -9.70 0.31 2.26
CA VAL A 64 -10.27 -1.02 1.97
C VAL A 64 -11.80 -0.94 1.81
N THR A 65 -12.42 0.15 2.29
CA THR A 65 -13.87 0.34 2.37
C THR A 65 -14.43 1.23 1.25
N SER A 66 -13.69 2.20 0.72
CA SER A 66 -14.20 3.18 -0.25
C SER A 66 -13.90 2.82 -1.72
N ALA A 67 -14.74 3.34 -2.60
CA ALA A 67 -14.88 2.94 -4.00
C ALA A 67 -13.62 3.28 -4.85
N PRO A 68 -13.49 2.75 -6.08
CA PRO A 68 -12.20 2.59 -6.75
C PRO A 68 -11.49 3.93 -6.98
N TYR A 69 -10.19 3.94 -6.67
CA TYR A 69 -9.23 4.94 -7.08
C TYR A 69 -9.44 5.25 -8.58
N ARG A 70 -9.82 6.51 -8.86
CA ARG A 70 -10.17 6.99 -10.20
C ARG A 70 -8.86 7.17 -10.97
N ARG A 71 -8.79 6.51 -12.12
CA ARG A 71 -7.73 6.63 -13.14
C ARG A 71 -7.51 8.08 -13.57
#